data_AF-A0A521TIL4-F1
#
_entry.id   AF-A0A521TIL4-F1
#
_cell.length_a   1.000
_cell.length_b   1.000
_cell.length_c   1.000
_cell.angle_alpha   90.00
_cell.angle_beta   90.00
_cell.angle_gamma   90.00
#
_symmetry.space_group_name_H-M   'P 1'
#
loop_
_entity.id
_entity.type
_entity.pdbx_description
1 polymer ?
#
loop_
_entity_poly.entity_id
_entity_poly.type
_entity_poly.pdbx_seq_one_letter_code
_entity_poly.pdbx_strand_id
1 'polypeptide(L)' 'MGKKFNIIIKNKKRTVHENIEDHGKVECPICNREITPYWEPRYNGIRATCNVCGINWQES' A
#
# COMPACT_ATOMS: atom_id res chain seq x y z
N MET A 1 -44.24 5.02 -26.44
CA MET A 1 -42.78 5.19 -26.64
C MET A 1 -42.14 5.47 -25.27
N GLY A 2 -41.91 4.42 -24.46
CA GLY A 2 -41.50 4.55 -23.06
C GLY A 2 -39.99 4.65 -22.90
N LYS A 3 -39.50 5.73 -22.30
CA LYS A 3 -38.08 5.98 -22.02
C LYS A 3 -37.57 5.00 -20.96
N LYS A 4 -36.59 4.16 -21.32
CA LYS A 4 -35.89 3.27 -20.39
C LYS A 4 -34.90 4.10 -19.55
N PHE A 5 -35.12 4.13 -18.24
CA PHE A 5 -34.19 4.74 -17.29
C PHE A 5 -33.11 3.72 -16.92
N ASN A 6 -31.87 3.96 -17.34
CA ASN A 6 -30.72 3.16 -16.91
C ASN A 6 -30.33 3.61 -15.49
N ILE A 7 -30.74 2.85 -14.48
CA ILE A 7 -30.26 3.00 -13.10
C ILE A 7 -28.84 2.42 -13.04
N ILE A 8 -27.84 3.29 -13.07
CA ILE A 8 -26.44 2.89 -12.87
C ILE A 8 -26.20 2.78 -11.36
N ILE A 9 -26.39 1.58 -10.81
CA ILE A 9 -26.03 1.27 -9.43
C ILE A 9 -24.51 1.21 -9.36
N LYS A 10 -23.86 2.32 -8.99
CA LYS A 10 -22.42 2.35 -8.69
C LYS A 10 -22.19 1.65 -7.35
N ASN A 11 -22.11 0.32 -7.37
CA ASN A 11 -21.55 -0.44 -6.26
C ASN A 11 -20.09 -0.02 -6.08
N LYS A 12 -19.86 0.95 -5.20
CA LYS A 12 -18.53 1.32 -4.70
C LYS A 12 -18.07 0.16 -3.82
N LYS A 13 -17.64 -0.93 -4.44
CA LYS A 13 -16.85 -1.97 -3.77
C LYS A 13 -15.69 -1.23 -3.11
N ARG A 14 -15.68 -1.19 -1.78
CA ARG A 14 -14.46 -0.89 -1.04
C ARG A 14 -13.53 -2.03 -1.40
N THR A 15 -12.61 -1.78 -2.32
CA THR A 15 -11.50 -2.69 -2.56
C THR A 15 -10.64 -2.62 -1.31
N VAL A 16 -10.97 -3.43 -0.31
CA VAL A 16 -9.98 -3.81 0.70
C VAL A 16 -9.09 -4.76 -0.08
N HIS A 17 -7.90 -4.28 -0.46
CA HIS A 17 -6.99 -5.07 -1.28
C HIS A 17 -6.78 -6.43 -0.60
N GLU A 18 -7.20 -7.51 -1.28
CA GLU A 18 -7.15 -8.89 -0.77
C GLU A 18 -5.75 -9.51 -0.94
N ASN A 19 -4.73 -8.66 -1.10
CA ASN A 19 -3.38 -9.10 -1.41
C ASN A 19 -2.46 -8.74 -0.25
N ILE A 20 -2.19 -9.72 0.59
CA ILE A 20 -1.23 -9.61 1.71
C ILE A 20 0.21 -9.33 1.21
N GLU A 21 0.44 -9.46 -0.09
CA GLU A 21 1.69 -9.13 -0.78
C GLU A 21 1.72 -7.69 -1.35
N ASP A 22 0.62 -6.93 -1.23
CA ASP A 22 0.53 -5.50 -1.60
C ASP A 22 1.07 -4.59 -0.47
N HIS A 23 2.05 -5.07 0.31
CA HIS A 23 3.00 -4.19 0.98
C HIS A 23 3.92 -3.62 -0.10
N GLY A 24 3.35 -2.70 -0.87
CA GLY A 24 3.97 -2.00 -1.97
C GLY A 24 5.37 -1.56 -1.58
N LYS A 25 6.33 -1.89 -2.44
CA LYS A 25 7.72 -1.48 -2.26
C LYS A 25 7.75 0.01 -1.95
N VAL A 26 8.48 0.37 -0.90
CA VAL A 26 8.64 1.76 -0.48
C VAL A 26 9.94 2.31 -1.02
N GLU A 27 9.97 3.60 -1.28
CA GLU A 27 11.18 4.25 -1.79
C GLU A 27 12.00 4.84 -0.64
N CYS A 28 13.32 4.67 -0.71
CA CYS A 28 14.22 5.31 0.22
C CYS A 28 14.13 6.84 0.11
N PRO A 29 13.85 7.60 1.18
CA PRO A 29 13.80 9.06 1.11
C PRO A 29 15.17 9.71 0.81
N ILE A 30 16.27 8.94 0.92
CA ILE A 30 17.63 9.43 0.68
C ILE A 30 18.10 9.09 -0.74
N CYS A 31 17.95 7.83 -1.16
CA CYS A 31 18.49 7.35 -2.44
C CYS A 31 17.43 6.97 -3.47
N ASN A 32 16.14 7.19 -3.18
CA ASN A 32 14.99 6.86 -4.04
C ASN A 32 15.03 5.44 -4.62
N ARG A 33 15.47 4.48 -3.81
CA ARG A 33 15.53 3.08 -4.20
C ARG A 33 14.33 2.34 -3.66
N GLU A 34 13.73 1.49 -4.48
CA GLU A 34 12.68 0.58 -4.02
C GLU A 34 13.22 -0.40 -2.98
N ILE A 35 12.46 -0.57 -1.91
CA ILE A 35 12.77 -1.44 -0.79
C ILE A 35 11.51 -2.18 -0.39
N THR A 36 11.67 -3.44 -0.05
CA THR A 36 10.57 -4.22 0.52
C THR A 36 10.47 -3.90 2.01
N PRO A 37 9.36 -3.29 2.47
CA PRO A 37 9.13 -3.12 3.89
C PRO A 37 8.84 -4.49 4.54
N TYR A 38 9.09 -4.61 5.84
CA TYR A 38 8.86 -5.82 6.64
C TYR A 38 8.05 -5.49 7.90
N TRP A 39 7.26 -6.46 8.35
CA TRP A 39 6.57 -6.37 9.63
C TRP A 39 7.55 -6.56 10.79
N GLU A 40 7.62 -5.60 11.71
CA GLU A 40 8.44 -5.71 12.91
C GLU A 40 7.56 -5.86 14.16
N PRO A 41 7.50 -7.05 14.78
CA PRO A 41 6.60 -7.33 15.90
C PRO A 41 6.94 -6.51 17.17
N ARG A 42 8.20 -6.08 17.32
CA ARG A 42 8.63 -5.25 18.46
C ARG A 42 7.90 -3.90 18.51
N TYR A 43 7.57 -3.34 17.35
CA TYR A 43 6.88 -2.06 17.24
C TYR A 43 5.44 -2.20 16.76
N ASN A 44 4.97 -3.45 16.57
CA ASN A 44 3.64 -3.76 16.06
C ASN A 44 3.31 -2.94 14.79
N GLY A 45 4.26 -2.87 13.85
CA GLY A 45 4.16 -2.00 12.68
C GLY A 45 5.08 -2.42 11.54
N ILE A 46 4.85 -1.81 10.38
CA ILE A 46 5.63 -2.02 9.16
C ILE A 46 6.84 -1.08 9.17
N ARG A 47 8.02 -1.63 8.91
CA ARG A 47 9.26 -0.85 8.80
C ARG A 47 9.95 -1.11 7.49
N ALA A 48 10.77 -0.16 7.06
CA ALA A 48 11.66 -0.32 5.92
C ALA A 48 13.09 0.00 6.33
N THR A 49 14.04 -0.66 5.69
CA THR A 49 15.47 -0.44 5.94
C THR A 49 16.22 -0.43 4.63
N CYS A 50 16.90 0.68 4.36
CA CYS A 50 17.71 0.82 3.15
C CYS A 50 19.10 0.21 3.37
N ASN A 51 19.42 -0.89 2.67
CA ASN A 51 20.75 -1.52 2.73
C ASN A 51 21.89 -0.65 2.16
N VAL A 52 21.56 0.42 1.43
CA VAL A 52 22.54 1.34 0.83
C VAL A 52 22.83 2.51 1.76
N CYS A 53 21.78 3.17 2.25
CA CYS A 53 21.90 4.34 3.10
C CYS A 53 22.02 4.01 4.59
N GLY A 54 21.69 2.78 4.99
CA GLY A 54 21.69 2.34 6.39
C GLY A 54 20.54 2.90 7.23
N ILE A 55 19.61 3.64 6.62
CA ILE A 55 18.49 4.23 7.35
C ILE A 55 17.34 3.24 7.54
N ASN A 56 16.71 3.31 8.71
CA ASN A 56 15.48 2.59 9.02
C ASN A 56 14.35 3.57 9.36
N TRP A 57 13.14 3.28 8.90
CA TRP A 57 11.97 4.09 9.21
C TRP A 57 10.71 3.24 9.28
N GLN A 58 9.66 3.82 9.83
CA GLN A 58 8.34 3.20 9.88
C GLN A 58 7.52 3.73 8.71
N GLU A 59 6.82 2.83 8.01
CA GLU A 59 5.74 3.22 7.11
C GLU A 59 4.54 3.62 7.96
N SER A 60 4.04 4.84 7.76
CA SER A 60 2.99 5.43 8.61
C SER A 60 1.59 5.31 8.02
#